data_AF-A0A2T3IZ37-F1
#
_entry.id   AF-A0A2T3IZ37-F1
#
_cell.length_a   1.000
_cell.length_b   1.000
_cell.length_c   1.000
_cell.angle_alpha   90.00
_cell.angle_beta   90.00
_cell.angle_gamma   90.00
#
_symmetry.space_group_name_H-M   'P 1'
#
loop_
_entity.id
_entity.type
_entity.pdbx_description
1 polymer ?
#
loop_
_entity_poly.entity_id
_entity_poly.type
_entity_poly.pdbx_seq_one_letter_code
_entity_poly.pdbx_strand_id
1 'polypeptide(L)'
;MQSFGDSMVRRWKYLLLVIFLSACSSTERSADPLTYTMMPLSFEEIRMWDEFNPEGLNTMIQTNTDIWIEEHQGKQSLNYLALSGGGFNGAFSAGILTAWTEQGDRPTFDIVTGISTGAIVSVFAFLGSEYDDVLTELYTETDFNDLFSYRNIFSLVRHQSILDTSPFEKKVRQIVNDDLVTEIANQSRSGRNLIIGTTNIDNQRLALWNISRIAEHGTPQATALIQELIIASSSIPGAFPARKILFELGGQQFDELHVDGGVVRQVFFAPSWVDLRDVGVEQNLYVIRNGSLKSEFQPVSHRLSHISERAISTLMLNQGIGDVEHIYHNARQQGMKFNLAYIDEDFQPPQEASPYSDEFMTGLFEYSYEKMLEREAWQSLPPSLPEYYQVAD
;
A
#
# COMPACT_ATOMS: atom_id res chain seq x y z
N MET A 1 -55.13 -21.11 14.84
CA MET A 1 -53.98 -21.64 14.05
C MET A 1 -53.86 -21.06 12.63
N GLN A 2 -54.85 -20.31 12.09
CA GLN A 2 -54.73 -19.70 10.74
C GLN A 2 -53.97 -18.36 10.70
N SER A 3 -53.98 -17.54 11.77
CA SER A 3 -53.33 -16.21 11.72
C SER A 3 -51.80 -16.21 11.85
N PHE A 4 -51.19 -17.30 12.35
CA PHE A 4 -49.73 -17.43 12.45
C PHE A 4 -49.08 -17.73 11.09
N GLY A 5 -49.74 -18.54 10.25
CA GLY A 5 -49.26 -18.92 8.92
C GLY A 5 -49.17 -17.73 7.95
N ASP A 6 -50.16 -16.83 7.97
CA ASP A 6 -50.17 -15.66 7.09
C ASP A 6 -49.05 -14.66 7.40
N SER A 7 -48.69 -14.47 8.68
CA SER A 7 -47.58 -13.58 9.05
C SER A 7 -46.21 -14.13 8.63
N MET A 8 -46.04 -15.45 8.66
CA MET A 8 -44.82 -16.13 8.25
C MET A 8 -44.67 -16.10 6.73
N VAL A 9 -45.73 -16.40 5.98
CA VAL A 9 -45.75 -16.31 4.52
C VAL A 9 -45.52 -14.86 4.06
N ARG A 10 -46.06 -13.84 4.75
CA ARG A 10 -45.78 -12.44 4.44
C ARG A 10 -44.31 -12.07 4.67
N ARG A 11 -43.70 -12.51 5.77
CA ARG A 11 -42.28 -12.28 6.07
C ARG A 11 -41.36 -12.96 5.05
N TRP A 12 -41.66 -14.18 4.62
CA TRP A 12 -40.93 -14.88 3.57
C TRP A 12 -41.07 -14.20 2.20
N LYS A 13 -42.26 -13.67 1.87
CA LYS A 13 -42.45 -12.86 0.66
C LYS A 13 -41.63 -11.57 0.67
N TYR A 14 -41.53 -10.87 1.79
CA TYR A 14 -40.66 -9.68 1.89
C TYR A 14 -39.18 -10.04 1.85
N LEU A 15 -38.76 -11.15 2.47
CA LEU A 15 -37.38 -11.62 2.40
C LEU A 15 -37.00 -12.01 0.97
N LEU A 16 -37.87 -12.74 0.26
CA LEU A 16 -37.70 -13.07 -1.15
C LEU A 16 -37.71 -11.82 -2.04
N LEU A 17 -38.57 -10.83 -1.76
CA LEU A 17 -38.58 -9.57 -2.51
C LEU A 17 -37.27 -8.78 -2.33
N VAL A 18 -36.68 -8.79 -1.14
CA VAL A 18 -35.37 -8.16 -0.87
C VAL A 18 -34.23 -8.93 -1.56
N ILE A 19 -34.30 -10.26 -1.63
CA ILE A 19 -33.35 -11.10 -2.38
C ILE A 19 -33.49 -10.89 -3.90
N PHE A 20 -34.71 -10.71 -4.42
CA PHE A 20 -34.94 -10.46 -5.84
C PHE A 20 -34.60 -9.02 -6.27
N LEU A 21 -34.73 -8.03 -5.37
CA LEU A 21 -34.36 -6.63 -5.66
C LEU A 21 -32.85 -6.37 -5.60
N SER A 22 -32.07 -7.20 -4.91
CA SER A 22 -30.61 -7.10 -4.84
C SER A 22 -29.90 -7.75 -6.04
N ALA A 23 -30.60 -8.60 -6.81
CA ALA A 23 -30.04 -9.26 -7.99
C ALA A 23 -30.00 -8.37 -9.26
N CYS A 24 -30.65 -7.20 -9.26
CA CYS A 24 -30.77 -6.33 -10.44
C CYS A 24 -29.97 -5.02 -10.35
N SER A 25 -29.11 -4.83 -9.35
CA SER A 25 -28.29 -3.61 -9.20
C SER A 25 -26.78 -3.85 -9.32
N SER A 26 -26.35 -5.04 -9.75
CA SER A 26 -24.93 -5.25 -10.06
C SER A 26 -24.56 -4.41 -11.28
N THR A 27 -23.59 -3.51 -11.12
CA THR A 27 -22.98 -2.81 -12.24
C THR A 27 -22.44 -3.84 -13.23
N GLU A 28 -22.74 -3.67 -14.52
CA GLU A 28 -22.24 -4.54 -15.56
C GLU A 28 -20.69 -4.50 -15.53
N ARG A 29 -20.09 -5.69 -15.52
CA ARG A 29 -18.64 -5.92 -15.45
C ARG A 29 -18.22 -6.62 -16.73
N SER A 30 -17.15 -6.14 -17.35
CA SER A 30 -16.43 -6.74 -18.47
C SER A 30 -15.12 -7.36 -17.96
N ALA A 31 -15.23 -8.19 -16.92
CA ALA A 31 -14.08 -8.89 -16.36
C ALA A 31 -13.65 -10.04 -17.29
N ASP A 32 -12.36 -10.14 -17.58
CA ASP A 32 -11.80 -11.16 -18.49
C ASP A 32 -10.39 -11.55 -18.05
N PRO A 33 -10.02 -12.85 -18.01
CA PRO A 33 -8.67 -13.29 -17.68
C PRO A 33 -7.57 -12.67 -18.56
N LEU A 34 -7.89 -12.21 -19.77
CA LEU A 34 -6.95 -11.55 -20.67
C LEU A 34 -6.36 -10.26 -20.09
N THR A 35 -7.08 -9.58 -19.18
CA THR A 35 -6.59 -8.33 -18.57
C THR A 35 -5.29 -8.55 -17.80
N TYR A 36 -5.00 -9.78 -17.39
CA TYR A 36 -3.75 -10.18 -16.75
C TYR A 36 -2.48 -9.79 -17.54
N THR A 37 -2.57 -9.78 -18.88
CA THR A 37 -1.46 -9.40 -19.78
C THR A 37 -1.63 -8.01 -20.39
N MET A 38 -2.67 -7.27 -20.02
CA MET A 38 -2.97 -5.95 -20.59
C MET A 38 -2.32 -4.83 -19.77
N MET A 39 -2.27 -3.65 -20.35
CA MET A 39 -1.91 -2.41 -19.66
C MET A 39 -3.00 -1.37 -19.87
N PRO A 40 -3.39 -0.60 -18.84
CA PRO A 40 -4.34 0.48 -19.01
C PRO A 40 -3.75 1.57 -19.91
N LEU A 41 -4.62 2.27 -20.65
CA LEU A 41 -4.25 3.37 -21.56
C LEU A 41 -3.25 2.99 -22.68
N SER A 42 -3.01 1.70 -22.89
CA SER A 42 -1.95 1.19 -23.78
C SER A 42 -0.55 1.69 -23.43
N PHE A 43 -0.32 2.06 -22.17
CA PHE A 43 1.00 2.42 -21.68
C PHE A 43 1.83 1.15 -21.51
N GLU A 44 3.07 1.15 -22.01
CA GLU A 44 3.93 -0.03 -21.94
C GLU A 44 4.69 -0.05 -20.60
N GLU A 45 4.97 -1.25 -20.09
CA GLU A 45 5.88 -1.47 -18.95
C GLU A 45 5.47 -0.82 -17.62
N ILE A 46 4.21 -0.40 -17.48
CA ILE A 46 3.71 0.28 -16.27
C ILE A 46 3.25 -0.68 -15.16
N ARG A 47 3.20 -1.99 -15.42
CA ARG A 47 2.75 -3.01 -14.45
C ARG A 47 3.61 -4.26 -14.51
N MET A 48 3.85 -4.84 -13.34
CA MET A 48 4.34 -6.21 -13.17
C MET A 48 3.54 -6.93 -12.08
N TRP A 49 3.78 -8.22 -11.90
CA TRP A 49 3.10 -9.05 -10.90
C TRP A 49 4.12 -9.59 -9.88
N ASP A 50 3.73 -9.70 -8.60
CA ASP A 50 4.61 -10.29 -7.56
C ASP A 50 4.97 -11.76 -7.87
N GLU A 51 4.06 -12.48 -8.52
CA GLU A 51 4.26 -13.88 -8.89
C GLU A 51 5.09 -14.03 -10.17
N PHE A 52 5.89 -15.08 -10.21
CA PHE A 52 6.58 -15.50 -11.42
C PHE A 52 5.56 -16.09 -12.41
N ASN A 53 5.55 -15.55 -13.64
CA ASN A 53 4.80 -15.97 -14.85
C ASN A 53 3.50 -15.22 -15.18
N PRO A 54 3.65 -14.18 -16.02
CA PRO A 54 3.07 -14.09 -17.36
C PRO A 54 4.17 -14.14 -18.45
N GLU A 55 4.03 -15.01 -19.46
CA GLU A 55 4.98 -15.13 -20.57
C GLU A 55 5.30 -13.77 -21.23
N GLY A 56 6.59 -13.50 -21.45
CA GLY A 56 7.10 -12.28 -22.08
C GLY A 56 7.33 -11.09 -21.13
N LEU A 57 6.39 -10.81 -20.22
CA LEU A 57 6.47 -9.63 -19.34
C LEU A 57 7.65 -9.70 -18.37
N ASN A 58 7.83 -10.84 -17.69
CA ASN A 58 8.91 -10.97 -16.70
C ASN A 58 10.30 -10.87 -17.34
N THR A 59 10.49 -11.40 -18.55
CA THR A 59 11.76 -11.28 -19.30
C THR A 59 12.03 -9.84 -19.69
N MET A 60 11.01 -9.10 -20.11
CA MET A 60 11.12 -7.67 -20.41
C MET A 60 11.49 -6.87 -19.15
N ILE A 61 10.82 -7.13 -18.02
CA ILE A 61 11.14 -6.47 -16.75
C ILE A 61 12.58 -6.77 -16.31
N GLN A 62 13.02 -8.05 -16.36
CA GLN A 62 14.41 -8.38 -16.02
C GLN A 62 15.40 -7.71 -16.98
N THR A 63 15.10 -7.65 -18.27
CA THR A 63 15.97 -6.95 -19.25
C THR A 63 16.09 -5.47 -18.90
N ASN A 64 14.99 -4.82 -18.54
CA ASN A 64 14.99 -3.43 -18.12
C ASN A 64 15.71 -3.24 -16.77
N THR A 65 15.61 -4.20 -15.86
CA THR A 65 16.39 -4.24 -14.63
C THR A 65 17.89 -4.34 -14.94
N ASP A 66 18.31 -5.20 -15.86
CA ASP A 66 19.73 -5.35 -16.22
C ASP A 66 20.29 -4.04 -16.81
N ILE A 67 19.54 -3.39 -17.71
CA ILE A 67 19.89 -2.07 -18.27
C ILE A 67 19.99 -1.03 -17.15
N TRP A 68 19.01 -1.00 -16.25
CA TRP A 68 19.00 -0.08 -15.12
C TRP A 68 20.22 -0.29 -14.21
N ILE A 69 20.60 -1.52 -13.93
CA ILE A 69 21.81 -1.84 -13.17
C ILE A 69 23.06 -1.31 -13.88
N GLU A 70 23.21 -1.55 -15.18
CA GLU A 70 24.35 -1.07 -15.97
C GLU A 70 24.50 0.46 -15.91
N GLU A 71 23.40 1.19 -16.01
CA GLU A 71 23.38 2.66 -15.88
C GLU A 71 23.81 3.14 -14.48
N HIS A 72 23.73 2.27 -13.47
CA HIS A 72 23.97 2.57 -12.07
C HIS A 72 25.31 2.08 -11.52
N GLN A 73 26.12 1.34 -12.30
CA GLN A 73 27.44 0.81 -11.87
C GLN A 73 28.45 1.89 -11.43
N GLY A 74 28.22 3.16 -11.78
CA GLY A 74 29.06 4.29 -11.36
C GLY A 74 28.71 4.91 -10.00
N LYS A 75 27.63 4.48 -9.34
CA LYS A 75 27.21 5.00 -8.03
C LYS A 75 28.04 4.40 -6.90
N GLN A 76 28.14 5.11 -5.77
CA GLN A 76 28.77 4.56 -4.57
C GLN A 76 27.90 3.49 -3.90
N SER A 77 26.59 3.71 -3.90
CA SER A 77 25.60 2.78 -3.35
C SER A 77 24.26 2.94 -4.06
N LEU A 78 23.43 1.90 -3.99
CA LEU A 78 22.00 1.96 -4.28
C LEU A 78 21.19 1.86 -3.00
N ASN A 79 20.21 2.72 -2.86
CA ASN A 79 19.38 2.83 -1.68
C ASN A 79 17.92 2.58 -2.05
N TYR A 80 17.30 1.63 -1.36
CA TYR A 80 15.94 1.19 -1.61
C TYR A 80 15.07 1.46 -0.39
N LEU A 81 13.83 1.86 -0.60
CA LEU A 81 12.86 2.08 0.49
C LEU A 81 11.57 1.31 0.22
N ALA A 82 11.14 0.51 1.20
CA ALA A 82 9.87 -0.19 1.20
C ALA A 82 8.98 0.30 2.34
N LEU A 83 7.79 0.79 1.99
CA LEU A 83 6.84 1.42 2.92
C LEU A 83 5.57 0.58 3.02
N SER A 84 5.30 0.07 4.23
CA SER A 84 4.14 -0.80 4.44
C SER A 84 2.81 -0.05 4.48
N GLY A 85 1.73 -0.80 4.33
CA GLY A 85 0.41 -0.42 4.80
C GLY A 85 0.34 -0.29 6.32
N GLY A 86 -0.77 0.26 6.82
CA GLY A 86 -0.94 0.55 8.26
C GLY A 86 -2.04 1.56 8.59
N GLY A 87 -2.81 2.04 7.60
CA GLY A 87 -3.83 3.07 7.81
C GLY A 87 -3.21 4.34 8.40
N PHE A 88 -3.73 4.79 9.55
CA PHE A 88 -3.29 5.99 10.26
C PHE A 88 -1.85 5.91 10.78
N ASN A 89 -1.30 4.70 10.87
CA ASN A 89 0.08 4.50 11.31
C ASN A 89 1.13 5.05 10.33
N GLY A 90 0.73 5.59 9.17
CA GLY A 90 1.64 6.32 8.27
C GLY A 90 2.39 7.48 8.97
N ALA A 91 1.85 8.00 10.08
CA ALA A 91 2.54 8.95 10.95
C ALA A 91 3.91 8.44 11.44
N PHE A 92 4.05 7.13 11.66
CA PHE A 92 5.33 6.49 11.98
C PHE A 92 6.36 6.66 10.86
N SER A 93 5.97 6.41 9.60
CA SER A 93 6.87 6.66 8.48
C SER A 93 7.21 8.14 8.33
N ALA A 94 6.24 9.03 8.53
CA ALA A 94 6.48 10.47 8.45
C ALA A 94 7.53 10.93 9.47
N GLY A 95 7.41 10.52 10.74
CA GLY A 95 8.39 10.90 11.77
C GLY A 95 9.79 10.34 11.51
N ILE A 96 9.92 9.07 11.09
CA ILE A 96 11.21 8.51 10.66
C ILE A 96 11.83 9.36 9.54
N LEU A 97 11.08 9.64 8.48
CA LEU A 97 11.60 10.32 7.28
C LEU A 97 12.00 11.76 7.58
N THR A 98 11.20 12.49 8.37
CA THR A 98 11.49 13.87 8.79
C THR A 98 12.74 13.93 9.68
N ALA A 99 12.84 13.09 10.70
CA ALA A 99 14.02 13.04 11.57
C ALA A 99 15.29 12.62 10.82
N TRP A 100 15.17 11.69 9.87
CA TRP A 100 16.31 11.24 9.06
C TRP A 100 16.83 12.34 8.16
N THR A 101 15.93 13.14 7.58
CA THR A 101 16.31 14.36 6.86
C THR A 101 17.03 15.34 7.77
N GLU A 102 16.54 15.56 8.99
CA GLU A 102 17.16 16.48 9.95
C GLU A 102 18.57 16.04 10.37
N GLN A 103 18.81 14.74 10.51
CA GLN A 103 20.15 14.19 10.75
C GLN A 103 21.12 14.47 9.59
N GLY A 104 20.61 14.77 8.39
CA GLY A 104 21.39 15.16 7.22
C GLY A 104 22.04 13.98 6.49
N ASP A 105 21.71 12.74 6.85
CA ASP A 105 22.26 11.52 6.24
C ASP A 105 21.20 10.61 5.59
N ARG A 106 19.96 11.10 5.39
CA ARG A 106 18.94 10.43 4.58
C ARG A 106 19.41 10.29 3.13
N PRO A 107 19.54 9.06 2.58
CA PRO A 107 19.98 8.88 1.21
C PRO A 107 18.87 9.26 0.23
N THR A 108 19.28 9.58 -1.00
CA THR A 108 18.34 9.58 -2.13
C THR A 108 18.04 8.13 -2.49
N PHE A 109 16.75 7.76 -2.50
CA PHE A 109 16.34 6.39 -2.82
C PHE A 109 16.23 6.18 -4.32
N ASP A 110 16.87 5.13 -4.84
CA ASP A 110 16.85 4.71 -6.23
C ASP A 110 15.56 3.96 -6.58
N ILE A 111 15.01 3.21 -5.62
CA ILE A 111 13.70 2.57 -5.74
C ILE A 111 12.91 2.81 -4.45
N VAL A 112 11.68 3.31 -4.58
CA VAL A 112 10.73 3.46 -3.48
C VAL A 112 9.48 2.66 -3.79
N THR A 113 9.05 1.85 -2.84
CA THR A 113 7.87 0.99 -2.96
C THR A 113 6.87 1.26 -1.85
N GLY A 114 5.57 1.17 -2.16
CA GLY A 114 4.52 1.53 -1.20
C GLY A 114 3.23 0.73 -1.34
N ILE A 115 2.61 0.39 -0.20
CA ILE A 115 1.26 -0.21 -0.12
C ILE A 115 0.38 0.61 0.82
N SER A 116 -0.88 0.85 0.44
CA SER A 116 -1.86 1.53 1.29
C SER A 116 -1.37 2.91 1.71
N THR A 117 -1.39 3.23 3.00
CA THR A 117 -0.75 4.45 3.51
C THR A 117 0.69 4.62 3.02
N GLY A 118 1.45 3.54 2.87
CA GLY A 118 2.79 3.54 2.31
C GLY A 118 2.83 3.96 0.84
N ALA A 119 1.77 3.74 0.05
CA ALA A 119 1.69 4.24 -1.32
C ALA A 119 1.64 5.78 -1.36
N ILE A 120 0.97 6.42 -0.41
CA ILE A 120 0.97 7.89 -0.28
C ILE A 120 2.33 8.37 0.21
N VAL A 121 2.84 7.79 1.30
CA VAL A 121 4.15 8.18 1.86
C VAL A 121 5.26 8.01 0.83
N SER A 122 5.20 6.95 0.01
CA SER A 122 6.20 6.65 -1.01
C SER A 122 6.37 7.74 -2.05
N VAL A 123 5.30 8.46 -2.42
CA VAL A 123 5.36 9.57 -3.38
C VAL A 123 6.28 10.66 -2.85
N PHE A 124 6.07 11.09 -1.62
CA PHE A 124 6.85 12.15 -1.00
C PHE A 124 8.26 11.68 -0.63
N ALA A 125 8.39 10.46 -0.13
CA ALA A 125 9.70 9.87 0.16
C ALA A 125 10.58 9.75 -1.10
N PHE A 126 9.94 9.48 -2.25
CA PHE A 126 10.57 9.45 -3.56
C PHE A 126 10.96 10.84 -4.04
N LEU A 127 10.11 11.86 -3.87
CA LEU A 127 10.44 13.22 -4.30
C LEU A 127 11.58 13.84 -3.47
N GLY A 128 11.64 13.54 -2.17
CA GLY A 128 12.75 13.90 -1.29
C GLY A 128 12.34 14.77 -0.10
N SER A 129 13.33 15.31 0.60
CA SER A 129 13.16 16.03 1.87
C SER A 129 12.34 17.33 1.78
N GLU A 130 12.24 17.94 0.60
CA GLU A 130 11.40 19.14 0.38
C GLU A 130 9.91 18.87 0.64
N TYR A 131 9.51 17.59 0.73
CA TYR A 131 8.14 17.15 0.96
C TYR A 131 7.87 16.65 2.39
N ASP A 132 8.85 16.73 3.30
CA ASP A 132 8.68 16.23 4.66
C ASP A 132 7.65 17.05 5.46
N ASP A 133 7.53 18.36 5.21
CA ASP A 133 6.50 19.21 5.80
C ASP A 133 5.09 18.78 5.35
N VAL A 134 4.93 18.43 4.07
CA VAL A 134 3.66 17.95 3.51
C VAL A 134 3.28 16.60 4.11
N LEU A 135 4.26 15.70 4.29
CA LEU A 135 4.07 14.43 4.99
C LEU A 135 3.64 14.66 6.44
N THR A 136 4.29 15.58 7.14
CA THR A 136 4.00 15.90 8.53
C THR A 136 2.57 16.42 8.66
N GLU A 137 2.21 17.47 7.92
CA GLU A 137 0.85 18.05 7.90
C GLU A 137 -0.23 16.99 7.62
N LEU A 138 0.01 16.12 6.64
CA LEU A 138 -0.94 15.09 6.25
C LEU A 138 -1.26 14.11 7.39
N TYR A 139 -0.28 13.78 8.24
CA TYR A 139 -0.45 12.78 9.29
C TYR A 139 -0.63 13.35 10.70
N THR A 140 -0.27 14.61 10.95
CA THR A 140 -0.41 15.22 12.29
C THR A 140 -1.48 16.30 12.37
N GLU A 141 -1.86 16.91 11.24
CA GLU A 141 -2.80 18.05 11.21
C GLU A 141 -4.13 17.74 10.51
N THR A 142 -4.31 16.53 9.98
CA THR A 142 -5.53 16.14 9.25
C THR A 142 -6.39 15.15 10.07
N ASP A 143 -7.57 15.59 10.53
CA ASP A 143 -8.51 14.75 11.29
C ASP A 143 -9.14 13.65 10.42
N PHE A 144 -9.22 12.44 10.95
CA PHE A 144 -9.93 11.31 10.33
C PHE A 144 -11.37 11.66 9.93
N ASN A 145 -12.08 12.43 10.75
CA ASN A 145 -13.46 12.83 10.49
C ASN A 145 -13.58 13.79 9.29
N ASP A 146 -12.50 14.49 8.94
CA ASP A 146 -12.44 15.34 7.75
C ASP A 146 -12.23 14.52 6.47
N LEU A 147 -11.61 13.33 6.59
CA LEU A 147 -11.32 12.44 5.47
C LEU A 147 -12.41 11.39 5.23
N PHE A 148 -13.14 10.98 6.28
CA PHE A 148 -14.09 9.86 6.22
C PHE A 148 -15.37 10.13 7.01
N SER A 149 -16.51 9.79 6.42
CA SER A 149 -17.80 9.77 7.14
C SER A 149 -18.51 8.42 7.01
N TYR A 150 -19.14 7.96 8.09
CA TYR A 150 -19.89 6.70 8.10
C TYR A 150 -21.17 6.82 7.27
N ARG A 151 -21.38 5.89 6.32
CA ARG A 151 -22.63 5.81 5.56
C ARG A 151 -23.70 5.07 6.36
N ASN A 152 -24.96 5.45 6.16
CA ASN A 152 -26.10 4.83 6.84
C ASN A 152 -26.24 3.36 6.42
N ILE A 153 -26.50 2.44 7.36
CA ILE A 153 -26.55 0.98 7.11
C ILE A 153 -27.59 0.57 6.05
N PHE A 154 -28.66 1.36 5.89
CA PHE A 154 -29.67 1.16 4.84
C PHE A 154 -29.18 1.54 3.42
N SER A 155 -28.05 2.23 3.31
CA SER A 155 -27.41 2.59 2.03
C SER A 155 -26.51 1.49 1.46
N LEU A 156 -26.13 0.48 2.27
CA LEU A 156 -25.32 -0.68 1.86
C LEU A 156 -26.02 -1.56 0.80
N VAL A 157 -27.36 -1.52 0.74
CA VAL A 157 -28.14 -2.25 -0.28
C VAL A 157 -27.98 -1.60 -1.67
N ARG A 158 -27.53 -0.33 -1.73
CA ARG A 158 -27.33 0.44 -2.97
C ARG A 158 -25.85 0.80 -3.23
N HIS A 159 -24.99 0.75 -2.22
CA HIS A 159 -23.59 1.16 -2.28
C HIS A 159 -22.69 0.09 -1.66
N GLN A 160 -21.55 -0.19 -2.28
CA GLN A 160 -20.68 -1.34 -1.97
C GLN A 160 -19.66 -1.08 -0.83
N SER A 161 -19.85 -0.07 0.04
CA SER A 161 -18.89 0.30 1.12
C SER A 161 -19.55 0.91 2.37
N ILE A 162 -18.90 0.79 3.53
CA ILE A 162 -19.36 1.34 4.82
C ILE A 162 -19.02 2.83 5.00
N LEU A 163 -17.90 3.30 4.45
CA LEU A 163 -17.47 4.70 4.55
C LEU A 163 -17.73 5.47 3.25
N ASP A 164 -17.97 6.77 3.39
CA ASP A 164 -17.86 7.74 2.30
C ASP A 164 -16.41 8.21 2.20
N THR A 165 -15.77 7.82 1.10
CA THR A 165 -14.36 8.06 0.81
C THR A 165 -14.15 9.32 -0.05
N SER A 166 -15.22 10.01 -0.42
CA SER A 166 -15.16 11.19 -1.30
C SER A 166 -14.21 12.29 -0.80
N PRO A 167 -14.15 12.64 0.51
CA PRO A 167 -13.22 13.64 1.02
C PRO A 167 -11.76 13.19 0.91
N PHE A 168 -11.45 11.96 1.31
CA PHE A 168 -10.13 11.34 1.11
C PHE A 168 -9.71 11.34 -0.36
N GLU A 169 -10.57 10.87 -1.27
CA GLU A 169 -10.27 10.84 -2.71
C GLU A 169 -10.00 12.26 -3.23
N LYS A 170 -10.74 13.26 -2.76
CA LYS A 170 -10.52 14.66 -3.12
C LYS A 170 -9.16 15.16 -2.63
N LYS A 171 -8.77 14.87 -1.39
CA LYS A 171 -7.46 15.26 -0.84
C LYS A 171 -6.32 14.61 -1.63
N VAL A 172 -6.43 13.31 -1.95
CA VAL A 172 -5.45 12.62 -2.82
C VAL A 172 -5.32 13.32 -4.17
N ARG A 173 -6.43 13.70 -4.82
CA ARG A 173 -6.39 14.38 -6.13
C ARG A 173 -5.87 15.82 -6.06
N GLN A 174 -6.01 16.49 -4.92
CA GLN A 174 -5.44 17.82 -4.71
C GLN A 174 -3.92 17.76 -4.52
N ILE A 175 -3.46 16.76 -3.76
CA ILE A 175 -2.04 16.50 -3.53
C ILE A 175 -1.38 16.02 -4.82
N VAL A 176 -1.90 14.95 -5.42
CA VAL A 176 -1.36 14.31 -6.63
C VAL A 176 -1.89 15.02 -7.86
N ASN A 177 -1.47 16.27 -8.04
CA ASN A 177 -1.80 17.10 -9.19
C ASN A 177 -0.75 16.95 -10.31
N ASP A 178 -0.99 17.63 -11.44
CA ASP A 178 -0.12 17.53 -12.62
C ASP A 178 1.32 18.02 -12.36
N ASP A 179 1.49 19.00 -11.46
CA ASP A 179 2.82 19.52 -11.10
C ASP A 179 3.60 18.46 -10.31
N LEU A 180 2.98 17.84 -9.29
CA LEU A 180 3.59 16.75 -8.53
C LEU A 180 3.96 15.56 -9.44
N VAL A 181 3.05 15.18 -10.35
CA VAL A 181 3.32 14.11 -11.32
C VAL A 181 4.47 14.46 -12.26
N THR A 182 4.60 15.73 -12.64
CA THR A 182 5.75 16.19 -13.44
C THR A 182 7.07 16.04 -12.68
N GLU A 183 7.08 16.30 -11.38
CA GLU A 183 8.26 16.08 -10.55
C GLU A 183 8.61 14.60 -10.41
N ILE A 184 7.61 13.73 -10.25
CA ILE A 184 7.81 12.27 -10.27
C ILE A 184 8.47 11.86 -11.59
N ALA A 185 7.98 12.36 -12.73
CA ALA A 185 8.56 12.10 -14.05
C ALA A 185 10.01 12.61 -14.17
N ASN A 186 10.35 13.73 -13.54
CA ASN A 186 11.73 14.25 -13.54
C ASN A 186 12.68 13.36 -12.75
N GLN A 187 12.24 12.85 -11.59
CA GLN A 187 13.00 11.86 -10.81
C GLN A 187 13.10 10.51 -11.55
N SER A 188 12.05 10.12 -12.28
CA SER A 188 12.09 8.94 -13.14
C SER A 188 13.19 9.00 -14.19
N ARG A 189 13.31 10.14 -14.87
CA ARG A 189 14.35 10.40 -15.89
C ARG A 189 15.77 10.42 -15.33
N SER A 190 15.96 10.54 -14.01
CA SER A 190 17.27 10.40 -13.36
C SER A 190 17.58 8.95 -12.96
N GLY A 191 16.73 8.00 -13.37
CA GLY A 191 16.89 6.57 -13.12
C GLY A 191 16.22 6.09 -11.84
N ARG A 192 15.32 6.85 -11.21
CA ARG A 192 14.69 6.46 -9.94
C ARG A 192 13.29 5.89 -10.17
N ASN A 193 12.92 4.81 -9.48
CA ASN A 193 11.62 4.15 -9.66
C ASN A 193 10.72 4.27 -8.42
N LEU A 194 9.48 4.72 -8.64
CA LEU A 194 8.40 4.69 -7.66
C LEU A 194 7.39 3.61 -8.06
N ILE A 195 7.18 2.63 -7.19
CA ILE A 195 6.30 1.48 -7.45
C ILE A 195 5.26 1.36 -6.34
N ILE A 196 3.98 1.20 -6.68
CA ILE A 196 2.94 0.96 -5.67
C ILE A 196 2.18 -0.34 -5.93
N GLY A 197 1.74 -0.99 -4.85
CA GLY A 197 1.02 -2.26 -4.92
C GLY A 197 -0.49 -2.09 -4.76
N THR A 198 -1.28 -2.79 -5.59
CA THR A 198 -2.72 -2.96 -5.38
C THR A 198 -3.11 -4.42 -5.52
N THR A 199 -4.14 -4.85 -4.77
CA THR A 199 -4.65 -6.22 -4.91
C THR A 199 -5.68 -6.25 -6.01
N ASN A 200 -5.42 -6.98 -7.11
CA ASN A 200 -6.47 -7.35 -8.03
C ASN A 200 -7.30 -8.48 -7.38
N ILE A 201 -8.54 -8.17 -7.01
CA ILE A 201 -9.40 -9.11 -6.28
C ILE A 201 -10.04 -10.16 -7.21
N ASP A 202 -10.09 -9.91 -8.52
CA ASP A 202 -10.62 -10.87 -9.49
C ASP A 202 -9.69 -12.08 -9.63
N ASN A 203 -8.37 -11.89 -9.50
CA ASN A 203 -7.37 -12.94 -9.64
C ASN A 203 -6.53 -13.21 -8.38
N GLN A 204 -6.75 -12.47 -7.29
CA GLN A 204 -6.06 -12.59 -5.99
C GLN A 204 -4.55 -12.31 -6.05
N ARG A 205 -4.11 -11.48 -6.99
CA ARG A 205 -2.69 -11.16 -7.18
C ARG A 205 -2.36 -9.72 -6.81
N LEU A 206 -1.13 -9.51 -6.39
CA LEU A 206 -0.57 -8.17 -6.21
C LEU A 206 -0.09 -7.62 -7.56
N ALA A 207 -0.77 -6.59 -8.04
CA ALA A 207 -0.34 -5.78 -9.17
C ALA A 207 0.62 -4.70 -8.67
N LEU A 208 1.83 -4.67 -9.25
CA LEU A 208 2.86 -3.69 -8.95
C LEU A 208 2.93 -2.67 -10.07
N TRP A 209 2.63 -1.42 -9.76
CA TRP A 209 2.49 -0.35 -10.75
C TRP A 209 3.68 0.58 -10.71
N ASN A 210 4.39 0.73 -11.83
CA ASN A 210 5.50 1.69 -11.95
C ASN A 210 4.92 3.10 -12.17
N ILE A 211 4.73 3.82 -11.07
CA ILE A 211 4.16 5.17 -11.05
C ILE A 211 5.09 6.16 -11.75
N SER A 212 6.40 6.00 -11.59
CA SER A 212 7.40 6.79 -12.31
C SER A 212 7.22 6.68 -13.83
N ARG A 213 7.03 5.46 -14.35
CA ARG A 213 6.82 5.23 -15.78
C ARG A 213 5.50 5.77 -16.28
N ILE A 214 4.43 5.67 -15.49
CA ILE A 214 3.13 6.30 -15.81
C ILE A 214 3.30 7.82 -15.90
N ALA A 215 4.00 8.43 -14.93
CA ALA A 215 4.21 9.87 -14.86
C ALA A 215 4.96 10.42 -16.08
N GLU A 216 5.93 9.67 -16.62
CA GLU A 216 6.69 10.07 -17.80
C GLU A 216 5.85 10.29 -19.06
N HIS A 217 4.66 9.69 -19.17
CA HIS A 217 3.75 9.95 -20.28
C HIS A 217 3.27 11.40 -20.32
N GLY A 218 3.24 12.11 -19.18
CA GLY A 218 2.95 13.55 -19.13
C GLY A 218 1.58 13.95 -19.66
N THR A 219 0.56 13.08 -19.49
CA THR A 219 -0.82 13.34 -19.93
C THR A 219 -1.79 13.42 -18.75
N PRO A 220 -2.93 14.13 -18.88
CA PRO A 220 -3.96 14.15 -17.84
C PRO A 220 -4.50 12.75 -17.50
N GLN A 221 -4.51 11.83 -18.48
CA GLN A 221 -4.90 10.45 -18.28
C GLN A 221 -3.88 9.68 -17.41
N ALA A 222 -2.57 9.98 -17.55
CA ALA A 222 -1.55 9.45 -16.67
C ALA A 222 -1.72 9.94 -15.22
N THR A 223 -1.92 11.24 -15.01
CA THR A 223 -2.22 11.79 -13.68
C THR A 223 -3.46 11.12 -13.07
N ALA A 224 -4.54 11.02 -13.85
CA ALA A 224 -5.76 10.37 -13.38
C ALA A 224 -5.52 8.90 -13.01
N LEU A 225 -4.76 8.15 -13.80
CA LEU A 225 -4.40 6.76 -13.49
C LEU A 225 -3.58 6.66 -12.20
N ILE A 226 -2.57 7.51 -12.00
CA ILE A 226 -1.77 7.53 -10.76
C ILE A 226 -2.67 7.78 -9.55
N GLN A 227 -3.56 8.77 -9.63
CA GLN A 227 -4.53 9.05 -8.56
C GLN A 227 -5.41 7.83 -8.27
N GLU A 228 -5.94 7.17 -9.32
CA GLU A 228 -6.74 5.95 -9.16
C GLU A 228 -5.97 4.82 -8.50
N LEU A 229 -4.71 4.61 -8.85
CA LEU A 229 -3.88 3.54 -8.30
C LEU A 229 -3.52 3.79 -6.82
N ILE A 230 -3.21 5.04 -6.44
CA ILE A 230 -2.97 5.42 -5.03
C ILE A 230 -4.25 5.21 -4.20
N ILE A 231 -5.41 5.65 -4.71
CA ILE A 231 -6.70 5.44 -4.05
C ILE A 231 -7.00 3.94 -3.93
N ALA A 232 -6.78 3.16 -5.00
CA ALA A 232 -6.97 1.71 -5.00
C ALA A 232 -6.08 1.03 -3.97
N SER A 233 -4.80 1.42 -3.88
CA SER A 233 -3.85 0.90 -2.90
C SER A 233 -4.29 1.14 -1.47
N SER A 234 -5.11 2.17 -1.21
CA SER A 234 -5.65 2.54 0.10
C SER A 234 -7.12 2.09 0.33
N SER A 235 -7.71 1.33 -0.61
CA SER A 235 -9.12 0.95 -0.57
C SER A 235 -9.35 -0.33 0.24
N ILE A 236 -9.39 -0.21 1.57
CA ILE A 236 -9.55 -1.34 2.50
C ILE A 236 -10.91 -2.04 2.28
N PRO A 237 -10.95 -3.35 1.97
CA PRO A 237 -12.19 -4.08 1.75
C PRO A 237 -13.19 -3.95 2.91
N GLY A 238 -14.47 -3.73 2.56
CA GLY A 238 -15.55 -3.53 3.52
C GLY A 238 -15.68 -2.09 4.04
N ALA A 239 -14.57 -1.39 4.22
CA ALA A 239 -14.58 0.02 4.61
C ALA A 239 -14.70 0.95 3.38
N PHE A 240 -13.96 0.66 2.32
CA PHE A 240 -13.83 1.49 1.11
C PHE A 240 -14.40 0.74 -0.10
N PRO A 241 -14.93 1.44 -1.11
CA PRO A 241 -15.33 0.81 -2.35
C PRO A 241 -14.09 0.35 -3.13
N ALA A 242 -14.15 -0.84 -3.74
CA ALA A 242 -13.13 -1.28 -4.67
C ALA A 242 -13.04 -0.33 -5.87
N ARG A 243 -11.84 -0.12 -6.40
CA ARG A 243 -11.62 0.71 -7.60
C ARG A 243 -11.65 -0.14 -8.85
N LYS A 244 -12.30 0.39 -9.88
CA LYS A 244 -12.36 -0.23 -11.20
C LYS A 244 -11.24 0.33 -12.06
N ILE A 245 -10.31 -0.51 -12.52
CA ILE A 245 -9.28 -0.13 -13.49
C ILE A 245 -9.73 -0.60 -14.86
N LEU A 246 -9.71 0.31 -15.85
CA LEU A 246 -10.23 0.08 -17.19
C LEU A 246 -9.09 -0.22 -18.17
N PHE A 247 -9.36 -1.14 -19.08
CA PHE A 247 -8.44 -1.54 -20.15
C PHE A 247 -9.19 -1.56 -21.48
N GLU A 248 -8.46 -1.39 -22.58
CA GLU A 248 -9.01 -1.43 -23.93
C GLU A 248 -8.16 -2.33 -24.83
N LEU A 249 -8.80 -3.21 -25.59
CA LEU A 249 -8.16 -4.00 -26.64
C LEU A 249 -9.12 -4.19 -27.80
N GLY A 250 -8.67 -3.83 -29.01
CA GLY A 250 -9.47 -4.00 -30.23
C GLY A 250 -10.82 -3.27 -30.22
N GLY A 251 -10.93 -2.15 -29.49
CA GLY A 251 -12.17 -1.37 -29.32
C GLY A 251 -13.16 -1.96 -28.30
N GLN A 252 -12.81 -3.05 -27.62
CA GLN A 252 -13.55 -3.61 -26.50
C GLN A 252 -12.97 -3.12 -25.17
N GLN A 253 -13.84 -2.74 -24.24
CA GLN A 253 -13.46 -2.36 -22.88
C GLN A 253 -13.52 -3.56 -21.93
N PHE A 254 -12.51 -3.63 -21.06
CA PHE A 254 -12.39 -4.61 -20.00
C PHE A 254 -12.15 -3.90 -18.67
N ASP A 255 -12.42 -4.59 -17.56
CA ASP A 255 -12.17 -4.00 -16.25
C ASP A 255 -11.73 -5.00 -15.16
N GLU A 256 -10.83 -4.53 -14.30
CA GLU A 256 -10.37 -5.23 -13.09
C GLU A 256 -10.90 -4.51 -11.83
N LEU A 257 -11.18 -5.25 -10.76
CA LEU A 257 -11.42 -4.69 -9.43
C LEU A 257 -10.12 -4.72 -8.62
N HIS A 258 -9.76 -3.55 -8.11
CA HIS A 258 -8.61 -3.38 -7.23
C HIS A 258 -9.03 -2.89 -5.86
N VAL A 259 -8.38 -3.44 -4.84
CA VAL A 259 -8.48 -3.06 -3.44
C VAL A 259 -7.08 -2.85 -2.87
N ASP A 260 -7.03 -2.52 -1.58
CA ASP A 260 -5.79 -2.31 -0.85
C ASP A 260 -4.77 -3.45 -1.08
N GLY A 261 -3.52 -3.09 -1.36
CA GLY A 261 -2.43 -4.06 -1.59
C GLY A 261 -2.17 -4.94 -0.35
N GLY A 262 -2.49 -4.42 0.83
CA GLY A 262 -2.43 -5.06 2.15
C GLY A 262 -3.19 -6.37 2.24
N VAL A 263 -4.15 -6.63 1.35
CA VAL A 263 -4.86 -7.91 1.28
C VAL A 263 -3.92 -9.04 0.85
N VAL A 264 -2.91 -8.77 0.01
CA VAL A 264 -1.94 -9.75 -0.47
C VAL A 264 -0.55 -9.56 0.16
N ARG A 265 -0.11 -8.31 0.37
CA ARG A 265 1.17 -7.97 1.02
C ARG A 265 1.00 -6.71 1.85
N GLN A 266 1.43 -6.70 3.09
CA GLN A 266 1.52 -5.47 3.89
C GLN A 266 2.69 -4.59 3.45
N VAL A 267 3.78 -5.20 2.98
CA VAL A 267 4.98 -4.52 2.47
C VAL A 267 5.63 -5.38 1.40
N PHE A 268 6.28 -4.76 0.41
CA PHE A 268 7.06 -5.43 -0.63
C PHE A 268 8.25 -4.57 -1.01
N PHE A 269 9.24 -5.14 -1.70
CA PHE A 269 10.33 -4.38 -2.33
C PHE A 269 10.40 -4.73 -3.83
N ALA A 270 10.86 -5.93 -4.14
CA ALA A 270 10.90 -6.46 -5.49
C ALA A 270 10.34 -7.90 -5.49
N PRO A 271 9.67 -8.33 -6.57
CA PRO A 271 9.33 -9.73 -6.74
C PRO A 271 10.55 -10.63 -6.62
N SER A 272 10.42 -11.83 -6.07
CA SER A 272 11.58 -12.72 -5.83
C SER A 272 12.28 -13.21 -7.11
N TRP A 273 11.65 -13.00 -8.26
CA TRP A 273 12.19 -13.35 -9.58
C TRP A 273 13.00 -12.23 -10.22
N VAL A 274 13.00 -11.02 -9.66
CA VAL A 274 13.88 -9.91 -10.07
C VAL A 274 15.27 -10.14 -9.45
N ASP A 275 16.30 -10.15 -10.28
CA ASP A 275 17.70 -10.35 -9.85
C ASP A 275 18.47 -9.03 -9.78
N LEU A 276 18.98 -8.69 -8.59
CA LEU A 276 19.82 -7.53 -8.27
C LEU A 276 21.15 -7.96 -7.60
N ARG A 277 21.64 -9.18 -7.81
CA ARG A 277 22.89 -9.67 -7.18
C ARG A 277 24.17 -9.05 -7.74
N ASP A 278 24.20 -8.78 -9.04
CA ASP A 278 25.42 -8.38 -9.76
C ASP A 278 25.51 -6.87 -10.02
N VAL A 279 24.99 -6.08 -9.08
CA VAL A 279 24.93 -4.62 -9.16
C VAL A 279 26.32 -3.96 -9.11
N GLY A 280 27.30 -4.60 -8.49
CA GLY A 280 28.69 -4.10 -8.42
C GLY A 280 28.92 -2.91 -7.49
N VAL A 281 27.88 -2.43 -6.79
CA VAL A 281 27.95 -1.36 -5.79
C VAL A 281 27.26 -1.79 -4.49
N GLU A 282 27.49 -1.06 -3.39
CA GLU A 282 26.82 -1.34 -2.11
C GLU A 282 25.31 -1.15 -2.25
N GLN A 283 24.52 -2.07 -1.70
CA GLN A 283 23.06 -2.00 -1.75
C GLN A 283 22.48 -1.92 -0.33
N ASN A 284 21.65 -0.92 -0.07
CA ASN A 284 20.97 -0.70 1.22
C ASN A 284 19.46 -0.78 1.01
N LEU A 285 18.81 -1.73 1.67
CA LEU A 285 17.36 -1.84 1.69
C LEU A 285 16.82 -1.40 3.04
N TYR A 286 16.03 -0.33 3.02
CA TYR A 286 15.31 0.20 4.17
C TYR A 286 13.85 -0.23 4.07
N VAL A 287 13.32 -0.79 5.15
CA VAL A 287 11.92 -1.22 5.26
C VAL A 287 11.31 -0.49 6.44
N ILE A 288 10.27 0.30 6.21
CA ILE A 288 9.49 0.93 7.27
C ILE A 288 8.13 0.25 7.32
N ARG A 289 7.89 -0.45 8.44
CA ARG A 289 6.62 -1.11 8.73
C ARG A 289 5.80 -0.23 9.68
N ASN A 290 4.70 0.34 9.18
CA ASN A 290 3.68 1.12 9.90
C ASN A 290 2.79 0.25 10.84
N GLY A 291 3.39 -0.57 11.70
CA GLY A 291 2.67 -1.47 12.62
C GLY A 291 3.61 -2.27 13.53
N SER A 292 3.03 -2.97 14.51
CA SER A 292 3.75 -3.85 15.44
C SER A 292 3.98 -5.26 14.90
N LEU A 293 5.21 -5.78 14.96
CA LEU A 293 5.56 -7.15 14.52
C LEU A 293 5.35 -8.20 15.62
N LYS A 294 4.82 -7.79 16.77
CA LYS A 294 4.55 -8.65 17.92
C LYS A 294 3.05 -8.86 18.08
N SER A 295 2.68 -10.06 18.55
CA SER A 295 1.30 -10.37 18.91
C SER A 295 0.98 -9.80 20.28
N GLU A 296 -0.14 -9.10 20.40
CA GLU A 296 -0.59 -8.54 21.68
C GLU A 296 -1.82 -9.29 22.20
N PHE A 297 -1.89 -9.47 23.52
CA PHE A 297 -3.09 -10.00 24.16
C PHE A 297 -4.18 -8.92 24.22
N GLN A 298 -5.33 -9.22 23.63
CA GLN A 298 -6.51 -8.35 23.71
C GLN A 298 -7.76 -9.23 23.93
N PRO A 299 -8.55 -9.00 25.00
CA PRO A 299 -9.81 -9.72 25.17
C PRO A 299 -10.82 -9.28 24.11
N VAL A 300 -11.41 -10.24 23.41
CA VAL A 300 -12.40 -9.99 22.35
C VAL A 300 -13.77 -10.44 22.80
N SER A 301 -14.79 -9.59 22.59
CA SER A 301 -16.17 -9.94 22.91
C SER A 301 -16.73 -11.00 21.96
N HIS A 302 -17.76 -11.74 22.39
CA HIS A 302 -18.43 -12.74 21.55
C HIS A 302 -19.25 -12.18 20.36
N ARG A 303 -19.24 -10.85 20.14
CA ARG A 303 -19.93 -10.24 19.00
C ARG A 303 -19.23 -10.61 17.70
N LEU A 304 -20.01 -11.05 16.70
CA LEU A 304 -19.47 -11.44 15.39
C LEU A 304 -18.60 -10.35 14.76
N SER A 305 -19.00 -9.08 14.86
CA SER A 305 -18.19 -7.96 14.34
C SER A 305 -16.82 -7.86 15.00
N HIS A 306 -16.74 -7.96 16.34
CA HIS A 306 -15.48 -7.87 17.07
C HIS A 306 -14.58 -9.08 16.78
N ILE A 307 -15.17 -10.27 16.63
CA ILE A 307 -14.43 -11.48 16.24
C ILE A 307 -13.86 -11.32 14.82
N SER A 308 -14.67 -10.86 13.87
CA SER A 308 -14.25 -10.64 12.48
C SER A 308 -13.13 -9.61 12.38
N GLU A 309 -13.25 -8.49 13.09
CA GLU A 309 -12.24 -7.44 13.14
C GLU A 309 -10.91 -7.98 13.71
N ARG A 310 -10.95 -8.69 14.85
CA ARG A 310 -9.75 -9.32 15.41
C ARG A 310 -9.15 -10.36 14.46
N ALA A 311 -9.97 -11.14 13.77
CA ALA A 311 -9.49 -12.14 12.83
C ALA A 311 -8.75 -11.49 11.66
N ILE A 312 -9.31 -10.42 11.08
CA ILE A 312 -8.67 -9.65 10.01
C ILE A 312 -7.35 -9.03 10.50
N SER A 313 -7.34 -8.37 11.67
CA SER A 313 -6.10 -7.79 12.20
C SER A 313 -5.04 -8.84 12.52
N THR A 314 -5.45 -10.03 12.96
CA THR A 314 -4.54 -11.18 13.17
C THR A 314 -3.95 -11.67 11.85
N LEU A 315 -4.76 -11.78 10.78
CA LEU A 315 -4.26 -12.14 9.45
C LEU A 315 -3.27 -11.09 8.93
N MET A 316 -3.60 -9.81 9.02
CA MET A 316 -2.71 -8.71 8.60
C MET A 316 -1.40 -8.67 9.39
N LEU A 317 -1.43 -8.93 10.70
CA LEU A 317 -0.23 -9.04 11.53
C LEU A 317 0.68 -10.15 11.04
N ASN A 318 0.15 -11.37 10.88
CA ASN A 318 0.94 -12.53 10.45
C ASN A 318 1.43 -12.38 9.01
N GLN A 319 0.64 -11.76 8.13
CA GLN A 319 1.06 -11.38 6.78
C GLN A 319 2.25 -10.42 6.84
N GLY A 320 2.18 -9.36 7.63
CA GLY A 320 3.26 -8.38 7.76
C GLY A 320 4.55 -8.98 8.34
N ILE A 321 4.44 -9.91 9.28
CA ILE A 321 5.60 -10.69 9.77
C ILE A 321 6.22 -11.50 8.63
N GLY A 322 5.40 -12.26 7.90
CA GLY A 322 5.87 -13.07 6.77
C GLY A 322 6.48 -12.24 5.63
N ASP A 323 5.92 -11.07 5.34
CA ASP A 323 6.44 -10.16 4.31
C ASP A 323 7.79 -9.57 4.69
N VAL A 324 7.97 -9.16 5.95
CA VAL A 324 9.26 -8.66 6.45
C VAL A 324 10.32 -9.76 6.42
N GLU A 325 9.99 -10.99 6.84
CA GLU A 325 10.90 -12.14 6.74
C GLU A 325 11.25 -12.45 5.29
N HIS A 326 10.26 -12.40 4.39
CA HIS A 326 10.47 -12.62 2.96
C HIS A 326 11.47 -11.60 2.39
N ILE A 327 11.26 -10.31 2.69
CA ILE A 327 12.16 -9.23 2.25
C ILE A 327 13.55 -9.42 2.86
N TYR A 328 13.67 -9.76 4.14
CA TYR A 328 14.95 -10.02 4.80
C TYR A 328 15.74 -11.14 4.11
N HIS A 329 15.11 -12.28 3.86
CA HIS A 329 15.77 -13.41 3.19
C HIS A 329 16.13 -13.08 1.74
N ASN A 330 15.25 -12.38 1.02
CA ASN A 330 15.52 -11.94 -0.34
C ASN A 330 16.69 -10.93 -0.39
N ALA A 331 16.70 -9.91 0.48
CA ALA A 331 17.80 -8.96 0.62
C ALA A 331 19.14 -9.66 0.85
N ARG A 332 19.17 -10.66 1.75
CA ARG A 332 20.36 -11.46 2.00
C ARG A 332 20.81 -12.27 0.79
N GLN A 333 19.88 -12.91 0.09
CA GLN A 333 20.18 -13.64 -1.14
C GLN A 333 20.76 -12.71 -2.22
N GLN A 334 20.34 -11.44 -2.21
CA GLN A 334 20.77 -10.42 -3.15
C GLN A 334 22.00 -9.60 -2.69
N GLY A 335 22.56 -9.88 -1.50
CA GLY A 335 23.73 -9.17 -0.99
C GLY A 335 23.44 -7.74 -0.52
N MET A 336 22.20 -7.43 -0.17
CA MET A 336 21.76 -6.11 0.30
C MET A 336 21.87 -6.01 1.83
N LYS A 337 22.30 -4.85 2.34
CA LYS A 337 22.20 -4.51 3.76
C LYS A 337 20.75 -4.21 4.10
N PHE A 338 20.17 -4.99 5.00
CA PHE A 338 18.79 -4.88 5.40
C PHE A 338 18.65 -4.00 6.66
N ASN A 339 17.72 -3.04 6.62
CA ASN A 339 17.42 -2.14 7.72
C ASN A 339 15.91 -2.06 7.90
N LEU A 340 15.41 -2.38 9.09
CA LEU A 340 13.99 -2.42 9.41
C LEU A 340 13.65 -1.44 10.52
N ALA A 341 12.68 -0.56 10.27
CA ALA A 341 12.02 0.24 11.29
C ALA A 341 10.55 -0.22 11.42
N TYR A 342 10.06 -0.35 12.65
CA TYR A 342 8.67 -0.73 12.93
C TYR A 342 8.21 -0.14 14.27
N ILE A 343 6.90 -0.13 14.51
CA ILE A 343 6.32 0.31 15.79
C ILE A 343 6.60 -0.77 16.83
N ASP A 344 7.50 -0.52 17.77
CA ASP A 344 7.89 -1.50 18.77
C ASP A 344 7.03 -1.40 20.04
N GLU A 345 7.22 -2.33 20.97
CA GLU A 345 6.44 -2.46 22.20
C GLU A 345 6.69 -1.34 23.23
N ASP A 346 7.71 -0.53 23.01
CA ASP A 346 8.03 0.66 23.80
C ASP A 346 7.13 1.86 23.45
N PHE A 347 6.44 1.85 22.32
CA PHE A 347 5.45 2.88 22.00
C PHE A 347 4.26 2.81 22.97
N GLN A 348 4.09 3.87 23.76
CA GLN A 348 2.95 4.03 24.65
C GLN A 348 1.97 5.03 24.03
N PRO A 349 0.84 4.57 23.46
CA PRO A 349 -0.11 5.48 22.86
C PRO A 349 -0.73 6.40 23.92
N PRO A 350 -1.09 7.65 23.55
CA PRO A 350 -1.75 8.58 24.47
C PRO A 350 -3.01 7.97 25.11
N GLN A 351 -3.22 8.26 26.38
CA GLN A 351 -4.26 7.62 27.17
C GLN A 351 -5.66 8.00 26.63
N GLU A 352 -6.52 7.01 26.39
CA GLU A 352 -7.88 7.18 25.82
C GLU A 352 -7.94 7.69 24.36
N ALA A 353 -6.80 7.92 23.70
CA ALA A 353 -6.77 8.31 22.31
C ALA A 353 -7.25 7.17 21.41
N SER A 354 -8.04 7.54 20.39
CA SER A 354 -8.45 6.60 19.36
C SER A 354 -7.27 6.32 18.42
N PRO A 355 -7.10 5.10 17.89
CA PRO A 355 -6.05 4.81 16.89
C PRO A 355 -6.10 5.65 15.59
N TYR A 356 -7.14 6.46 15.43
CA TYR A 356 -7.37 7.35 14.29
C TYR A 356 -7.53 8.82 14.70
N SER A 357 -7.23 9.19 15.95
CA SER A 357 -7.26 10.60 16.37
C SER A 357 -5.92 11.29 16.13
N ASP A 358 -5.96 12.59 15.92
CA ASP A 358 -4.77 13.44 15.72
C ASP A 358 -3.76 13.30 16.87
N GLU A 359 -4.25 13.20 18.11
CA GLU A 359 -3.42 12.96 19.28
C GLU A 359 -2.60 11.66 19.17
N PHE A 360 -3.21 10.58 18.67
CA PHE A 360 -2.54 9.29 18.49
C PHE A 360 -1.51 9.38 17.37
N MET A 361 -1.89 9.96 16.23
CA MET A 361 -0.99 10.09 15.08
C MET A 361 0.19 11.02 15.40
N THR A 362 -0.04 12.12 16.11
CA THR A 362 1.01 13.02 16.60
C THR A 362 1.96 12.31 17.55
N GLY A 363 1.44 11.58 18.55
CA GLY A 363 2.29 10.81 19.46
C GLY A 363 3.09 9.72 18.74
N LEU A 364 2.51 9.07 17.72
CA LEU A 364 3.22 8.08 16.91
C LEU A 364 4.30 8.69 16.02
N PHE A 365 4.04 9.87 15.46
CA PHE A 365 5.03 10.67 14.74
C PHE A 365 6.20 11.00 15.66
N GLU A 366 5.93 11.60 16.82
CA GLU A 366 6.94 11.99 17.82
C GLU A 366 7.80 10.80 18.26
N TYR A 367 7.17 9.67 18.61
CA TYR A 367 7.87 8.43 18.96
C TYR A 367 8.86 7.99 17.88
N SER A 368 8.41 7.96 16.63
CA SER A 368 9.25 7.52 15.51
C SER A 368 10.36 8.50 15.17
N TYR A 369 10.06 9.80 15.29
CA TYR A 369 10.99 10.89 15.08
C TYR A 369 12.12 10.85 16.11
N GLU A 370 11.80 10.71 17.41
CA GLU A 370 12.80 10.58 18.48
C GLU A 370 13.68 9.35 18.29
N LYS A 371 13.06 8.19 18.02
CA LYS A 371 13.78 6.93 17.79
C LYS A 371 14.77 7.01 16.61
N MET A 372 14.41 7.74 15.56
CA MET A 372 15.33 8.01 14.45
C MET A 372 16.47 8.93 14.87
N LEU A 373 16.19 10.03 15.57
CA LEU A 373 17.21 10.96 16.08
C LEU A 373 18.23 10.29 17.00
N GLU A 374 17.77 9.36 17.84
CA GLU A 374 18.59 8.57 18.75
C GLU A 374 19.38 7.43 18.08
N ARG A 375 19.17 7.22 16.77
CA ARG A 375 19.78 6.15 15.96
C ARG A 375 19.37 4.74 16.40
N GLU A 376 18.17 4.60 16.93
CA GLU A 376 17.59 3.33 17.42
C GLU A 376 16.50 2.77 16.49
N ALA A 377 16.18 3.49 15.40
CA ALA A 377 15.14 3.10 14.45
C ALA A 377 15.44 1.82 13.67
N TRP A 378 16.68 1.65 13.22
CA TRP A 378 17.05 0.59 12.26
C TRP A 378 17.49 -0.69 12.94
N GLN A 379 16.83 -1.80 12.60
CA GLN A 379 17.16 -3.15 13.02
C GLN A 379 17.64 -3.97 11.82
N SER A 380 18.75 -4.70 11.98
CA SER A 380 19.31 -5.56 10.91
C SER A 380 18.69 -6.96 10.86
N LEU A 381 17.88 -7.33 11.86
CA LEU A 381 17.20 -8.61 11.97
C LEU A 381 15.71 -8.40 12.31
N PRO A 382 14.77 -9.05 11.59
CA PRO A 382 13.37 -9.09 11.99
C PRO A 382 13.19 -9.68 13.40
N PRO A 383 12.33 -9.10 14.26
CA PRO A 383 12.12 -9.57 15.64
C PRO A 383 11.44 -10.95 15.73
N SER A 384 10.88 -11.46 14.63
CA SER A 384 10.32 -12.80 14.54
C SER A 384 11.39 -13.90 14.34
N LEU A 385 12.60 -13.51 13.93
CA LEU A 385 13.71 -14.42 13.72
C LEU A 385 14.61 -14.51 14.97
N PRO A 386 15.09 -15.70 15.35
CA PRO A 386 16.08 -15.85 16.42
C PRO A 386 17.42 -15.17 16.11
N GLU A 387 18.14 -14.75 17.16
CA GLU A 387 19.45 -14.07 17.04
C GLU A 387 20.48 -14.82 16.19
N TYR A 388 20.47 -16.16 16.14
CA TYR A 388 21.43 -16.92 15.32
C TYR A 388 21.25 -16.71 13.80
N TYR A 389 20.19 -16.03 13.35
CA TYR A 389 20.06 -15.57 11.98
C TYR A 389 20.89 -14.31 11.70
N GLN A 390 21.29 -13.54 12.72
CA GLN A 390 22.37 -12.55 12.59
C GLN A 390 23.66 -13.32 12.30
N VAL A 391 24.20 -13.14 11.11
CA VAL A 391 25.55 -13.61 10.80
C VAL A 391 26.49 -12.45 11.07
N ALA A 392 27.63 -12.72 11.71
CA ALA A 392 28.65 -11.73 11.94
C ALA A 392 29.10 -11.12 10.61
N ASP A 393 29.03 -9.79 10.51
CA ASP A 393 29.55 -9.00 9.39
C ASP A 393 31.05 -9.21 9.16
#